data_AF-A0A9P6J0S7-F1
#
_entry.id   AF-A0A9P6J0S7-F1
#
_cell.length_a   1.000
_cell.length_b   1.000
_cell.length_c   1.000
_cell.angle_alpha   90.00
_cell.angle_beta   90.00
_cell.angle_gamma   90.00
#
_symmetry.space_group_name_H-M   'P 1'
#
loop_
_entity.id
_entity.type
_entity.pdbx_description
1 polymer ?
#
loop_
_entity_poly.entity_id
_entity_poly.type
_entity_poly.pdbx_seq_one_letter_code
_entity_poly.pdbx_strand_id
1 'polypeptide(L)'
;MASLAARLASASLNRTARVAAARNILAPAGLAAQVRLNHSSARDTTTIPDFSKYKNGSGDSTNRAFSYFMVGTTGAVSVIGAKTTVADFLANMSASADVLALAKVEVDLSTIPEGRNVTIKWRGKPVFIRHRTADEIEEANS
;
A
#
# COMPACT_ATOMS: atom_id res chain seq x y z
N MET A 1 -16.77 -59.27 66.96
CA MET A 1 -15.80 -60.23 66.35
C MET A 1 -15.18 -59.52 65.16
N ALA A 2 -14.13 -58.70 65.32
CA ALA A 2 -12.73 -59.07 65.51
C ALA A 2 -12.22 -60.01 64.40
N SER A 3 -11.53 -59.46 63.38
CA SER A 3 -10.37 -60.04 62.68
C SER A 3 -9.94 -59.09 61.54
N LEU A 4 -8.86 -58.31 61.66
CA LEU A 4 -7.46 -58.66 61.33
C LEU A 4 -7.11 -58.15 59.90
N ALA A 5 -6.64 -56.91 59.79
CA ALA A 5 -5.23 -56.49 59.86
C ALA A 5 -4.39 -56.86 58.61
N ALA A 6 -3.97 -55.78 57.95
CA ALA A 6 -2.64 -55.55 57.38
C ALA A 6 -2.07 -56.60 56.40
N ARG A 7 -2.02 -56.22 55.11
CA ARG A 7 -0.96 -56.66 54.21
C ARG A 7 -0.05 -55.47 53.90
N LEU A 8 1.09 -55.46 54.58
CA LEU A 8 2.25 -54.60 54.33
C LEU A 8 2.77 -54.83 52.91
N ALA A 9 2.90 -53.76 52.14
CA ALA A 9 3.78 -53.72 50.99
C ALA A 9 5.20 -53.39 51.46
N SER A 10 6.07 -54.38 51.33
CA SER A 10 7.53 -54.29 51.52
C SER A 10 8.16 -53.47 50.39
N ALA A 11 8.74 -52.33 50.71
CA ALA A 11 9.70 -51.65 49.85
C ALA A 11 11.01 -51.47 50.63
N SER A 12 12.07 -52.03 50.06
CA SER A 12 13.38 -52.24 50.68
C SER A 12 14.13 -50.94 50.93
N LEU A 13 14.55 -50.73 52.18
CA LEU A 13 15.60 -49.78 52.56
C LEU A 13 16.97 -50.44 52.38
N ASN A 14 17.80 -49.86 51.52
CA ASN A 14 19.25 -50.06 51.40
C ASN A 14 19.73 -48.90 50.50
N ARG A 15 20.74 -48.08 50.81
CA ARG A 15 21.94 -48.36 51.59
C ARG A 15 22.74 -47.05 51.74
N THR A 16 23.28 -46.85 52.94
CA THR A 16 24.54 -46.15 53.28
C THR A 16 24.70 -44.66 52.99
N ALA A 17 24.68 -43.91 54.08
CA ALA A 17 25.52 -42.73 54.29
C ALA A 17 27.00 -43.01 53.95
N ARG A 18 27.64 -42.07 53.27
CA ARG A 18 29.09 -41.91 53.28
C ARG A 18 29.41 -40.45 53.59
N VAL A 19 29.76 -40.24 54.86
CA VAL A 19 30.46 -39.06 55.37
C VAL A 19 31.95 -39.32 55.18
N ALA A 20 32.63 -38.47 54.40
CA ALA A 20 34.10 -38.28 54.34
C ALA A 20 34.38 -37.37 53.12
N ALA A 21 35.20 -36.33 53.12
CA ALA A 21 36.10 -35.78 54.11
C ALA A 21 36.39 -34.32 53.72
N ALA A 22 36.44 -33.42 54.69
CA ALA A 22 37.04 -32.10 54.52
C ALA A 22 38.56 -32.26 54.43
N ARG A 23 39.16 -31.93 53.27
CA ARG A 23 40.59 -31.72 53.14
C ARG A 23 40.85 -30.45 52.34
N ASN A 24 41.41 -29.48 53.04
CA ASN A 24 41.88 -28.19 52.55
C ASN A 24 43.03 -28.42 51.54
N ILE A 25 42.83 -28.08 50.26
CA ILE A 25 43.87 -28.18 49.22
C ILE A 25 44.27 -26.77 48.79
N LEU A 26 45.48 -26.40 49.20
CA LEU A 26 46.24 -25.23 48.76
C LEU A 26 46.60 -25.40 47.27
N ALA A 27 46.17 -24.49 46.40
CA ALA A 27 46.57 -24.43 44.98
C ALA A 27 47.42 -23.17 44.70
N PRO A 28 48.48 -23.27 43.87
CA PRO A 28 49.51 -22.23 43.75
C PRO A 28 49.07 -21.06 42.84
N ALA A 29 49.66 -19.90 43.10
CA ALA A 29 49.51 -18.68 42.31
C ALA A 29 49.97 -18.88 40.86
N GLY A 30 49.09 -18.57 39.90
CA GLY A 30 49.44 -18.56 38.48
C GLY A 30 48.34 -19.13 37.58
N LEU A 31 47.17 -18.47 37.54
CA LEU A 31 46.25 -18.66 36.42
C LEU A 31 45.49 -17.35 36.21
N ALA A 32 45.64 -16.77 35.03
CA ALA A 32 44.89 -15.60 34.60
C ALA A 32 43.40 -15.83 34.89
N ALA A 33 42.81 -14.97 35.72
CA ALA A 33 41.40 -15.00 36.03
C ALA A 33 40.61 -14.72 34.75
N GLN A 34 40.24 -15.78 34.05
CA GLN A 34 39.21 -15.73 33.03
C GLN A 34 37.91 -15.39 33.75
N VAL A 35 37.50 -14.11 33.70
CA VAL A 35 36.16 -13.69 34.09
C VAL A 35 35.20 -14.32 33.10
N ARG A 36 34.82 -15.57 33.39
CA ARG A 36 33.74 -16.25 32.70
C ARG A 36 32.47 -15.53 33.13
N LEU A 37 31.92 -14.71 32.24
CA LEU A 37 30.59 -14.13 32.40
C LEU A 37 29.60 -15.29 32.59
N ASN A 38 29.27 -15.53 33.85
CA ASN A 38 28.34 -16.57 34.25
C ASN A 38 26.95 -16.07 33.86
N HIS A 39 26.39 -16.56 32.76
CA HIS A 39 24.97 -16.43 32.46
C HIS A 39 24.18 -17.40 33.34
N SER A 40 24.35 -17.28 34.65
CA SER A 40 23.64 -18.04 35.68
C SER A 40 22.49 -17.22 36.25
N SER A 41 21.72 -16.60 35.36
CA SER A 41 20.36 -16.20 35.63
C SER A 41 19.59 -16.66 34.43
N ALA A 42 19.01 -17.86 34.54
CA ALA A 42 17.97 -18.32 33.64
C ALA A 42 16.90 -17.22 33.65
N ARG A 43 16.96 -16.32 32.66
CA ARG A 43 15.85 -15.42 32.39
C ARG A 43 14.76 -16.33 31.87
N ASP A 44 13.63 -16.38 32.57
CA ASP A 44 12.41 -17.01 32.08
C ASP A 44 12.02 -16.32 30.77
N THR A 45 12.56 -16.84 29.68
CA THR A 45 12.36 -16.35 28.31
C THR A 45 10.98 -16.74 27.76
N THR A 46 10.16 -17.36 28.60
CA THR A 46 8.82 -17.85 28.29
C THR A 46 7.72 -16.98 28.91
N THR A 47 8.06 -15.97 29.70
CA THR A 47 7.07 -15.06 30.31
C THR A 47 6.69 -13.94 29.33
N ILE A 48 5.53 -14.08 28.69
CA ILE A 48 4.99 -13.06 27.79
C ILE A 48 4.47 -11.88 28.63
N PRO A 49 4.92 -10.65 28.37
CA PRO A 49 4.42 -9.46 29.08
C PRO A 49 2.94 -9.20 28.79
N ASP A 50 2.25 -8.48 29.68
CA ASP A 50 0.83 -8.19 29.52
C ASP A 50 0.55 -7.14 28.42
N PHE A 51 -0.24 -7.54 27.42
CA PHE A 51 -0.70 -6.70 26.31
C PHE A 51 -2.19 -6.34 26.40
N SER A 52 -2.85 -6.60 27.53
CA SER A 52 -4.27 -6.30 27.75
C SER A 52 -4.65 -4.87 27.37
N LYS A 53 -3.77 -3.90 27.62
CA LYS A 53 -3.95 -2.48 27.26
C LYS A 53 -4.15 -2.22 25.76
N TYR A 54 -3.56 -3.05 24.89
CA TYR A 54 -3.59 -2.86 23.43
C TYR A 54 -4.54 -3.84 22.72
N LYS A 55 -5.05 -4.83 23.44
CA LYS A 55 -5.97 -5.82 22.89
C LYS A 55 -7.36 -5.22 22.79
N ASN A 56 -7.90 -5.15 21.59
CA ASN A 56 -9.31 -4.79 21.43
C ASN A 56 -10.20 -5.96 21.89
N GLY A 57 -11.26 -5.67 22.64
CA GLY A 57 -12.23 -6.66 23.12
C GLY A 57 -13.31 -7.02 22.09
N SER A 58 -13.39 -6.30 20.98
CA SER A 58 -14.29 -6.60 19.87
C SER A 58 -13.81 -7.81 19.06
N GLY A 59 -14.74 -8.55 18.45
CA GLY A 59 -14.42 -9.77 17.70
C GLY A 59 -13.45 -9.55 16.54
N ASP A 60 -12.59 -10.53 16.28
CA ASP A 60 -11.54 -10.49 15.26
C ASP A 60 -12.07 -10.18 13.85
N SER A 61 -13.28 -10.59 13.52
CA SER A 61 -13.94 -10.28 12.25
C SER A 61 -14.25 -8.79 12.11
N THR A 62 -14.77 -8.15 13.16
CA THR A 62 -15.14 -6.72 13.16
C THR A 62 -13.91 -5.83 13.05
N ASN A 63 -12.83 -6.14 13.78
CA ASN A 63 -11.59 -5.36 13.70
C ASN A 63 -10.97 -5.43 12.30
N ARG A 64 -10.93 -6.62 11.70
CA ARG A 64 -10.44 -6.80 10.33
C ARG A 64 -11.30 -6.09 9.30
N ALA A 65 -12.63 -6.19 9.41
CA ALA A 65 -13.55 -5.50 8.53
C ALA A 65 -13.37 -3.98 8.59
N PHE A 66 -13.20 -3.42 9.79
CA PHE A 66 -12.91 -2.00 9.97
C PHE A 66 -11.57 -1.60 9.35
N SER A 67 -10.50 -2.36 9.59
CA SER A 67 -9.19 -2.10 8.98
C SER A 67 -9.24 -2.16 7.46
N TYR A 68 -9.91 -3.16 6.88
CA TYR A 68 -10.08 -3.26 5.43
C TYR A 68 -10.95 -2.16 4.86
N PHE A 69 -11.97 -1.72 5.59
CA PHE A 69 -12.79 -0.58 5.18
C PHE A 69 -11.95 0.70 5.14
N MET A 70 -11.15 0.99 6.16
CA MET A 70 -10.28 2.17 6.19
C MET A 70 -9.22 2.15 5.08
N VAL A 71 -8.58 1.00 4.85
CA VAL A 71 -7.61 0.84 3.75
C VAL A 71 -8.31 0.94 2.39
N GLY A 72 -9.50 0.35 2.27
CA GLY A 72 -10.29 0.36 1.04
C GLY A 72 -10.77 1.76 0.66
N THR A 73 -11.26 2.55 1.61
CA THR A 73 -11.70 3.94 1.35
C THR A 73 -10.52 4.84 1.00
N THR A 74 -9.41 4.72 1.72
CA THR A 74 -8.16 5.44 1.41
C THR A 74 -7.66 5.09 0.01
N GLY A 75 -7.65 3.79 -0.32
CA GLY A 75 -7.30 3.29 -1.65
C GLY A 75 -8.21 3.86 -2.73
N ALA A 76 -9.53 3.84 -2.52
CA ALA A 76 -10.49 4.38 -3.49
C ALA A 76 -10.26 5.87 -3.77
N VAL A 77 -10.05 6.69 -2.74
CA VAL A 77 -9.76 8.12 -2.89
C VAL A 77 -8.43 8.33 -3.63
N SER A 78 -7.39 7.54 -3.31
CA SER A 78 -6.09 7.64 -3.98
C SER A 78 -6.19 7.33 -5.48
N VAL A 79 -6.99 6.33 -5.87
CA VAL A 79 -7.20 5.96 -7.27
C VAL A 79 -7.92 7.08 -8.02
N ILE A 80 -8.94 7.70 -7.40
CA ILE A 80 -9.64 8.83 -8.01
C ILE A 80 -8.69 10.00 -8.24
N GLY A 81 -7.88 10.36 -7.24
CA GLY A 81 -6.90 11.44 -7.37
C GLY A 81 -5.85 11.16 -8.44
N ALA A 82 -5.31 9.93 -8.47
CA ALA A 82 -4.36 9.54 -9.51
C ALA A 82 -5.00 9.62 -10.91
N LYS A 83 -6.26 9.17 -11.05
CA LYS A 83 -7.00 9.24 -12.33
C LYS A 83 -7.18 10.68 -12.80
N THR A 84 -7.59 11.60 -11.93
CA THR A 84 -7.77 13.01 -12.31
C THR A 84 -6.45 13.64 -12.71
N THR A 85 -5.38 13.41 -11.94
CA THR A 85 -4.06 13.94 -12.28
C THR A 85 -3.57 13.42 -13.63
N VAL A 86 -3.69 12.12 -13.91
CA VAL A 86 -3.30 11.56 -15.22
C VAL A 86 -4.17 12.14 -16.34
N ALA A 87 -5.47 12.28 -16.12
CA ALA A 87 -6.37 12.88 -17.11
C ALA A 87 -6.00 14.33 -17.43
N ASP A 88 -5.63 15.13 -16.42
CA ASP A 88 -5.21 16.52 -16.61
C ASP A 88 -3.89 16.62 -17.39
N PHE A 89 -2.93 15.73 -17.12
CA PHE A 89 -1.70 15.65 -17.90
C PHE A 89 -1.97 15.30 -19.37
N LEU A 90 -2.86 14.34 -19.62
CA LEU A 90 -3.27 13.98 -20.98
C LEU A 90 -4.02 15.13 -21.66
N ALA A 91 -4.90 15.82 -20.94
CA ALA A 91 -5.63 16.98 -21.46
C ALA A 91 -4.69 18.14 -21.81
N ASN A 92 -3.64 18.36 -21.01
CA ASN A 92 -2.62 19.37 -21.28
C ASN A 92 -1.78 19.06 -22.54
N MET A 93 -1.53 17.77 -22.83
CA MET A 93 -0.87 17.35 -24.07
C MET A 93 -1.82 17.28 -25.28
N SER A 94 -3.14 17.28 -25.04
CA SER A 94 -4.15 17.27 -26.09
C SER A 94 -4.37 18.68 -26.70
N ALA A 95 -5.06 18.75 -27.84
CA ALA A 95 -5.33 20.02 -28.50
C ALA A 95 -5.99 21.03 -27.54
N SER A 96 -5.31 22.15 -27.30
CA SER A 96 -5.78 23.19 -26.38
C SER A 96 -7.09 23.80 -26.85
N ALA A 97 -7.89 24.31 -25.91
CA ALA A 97 -9.22 24.88 -26.17
C ALA A 97 -9.21 25.97 -27.27
N ASP A 98 -8.10 26.68 -27.43
CA ASP A 98 -7.91 27.68 -28.49
C ASP A 98 -7.85 27.06 -29.91
N VAL A 99 -7.26 25.87 -30.06
CA VAL A 99 -7.26 25.12 -31.34
C VAL A 99 -8.66 24.58 -31.67
N LEU A 100 -9.42 24.17 -30.64
CA LEU A 100 -10.82 23.78 -30.83
C LEU A 100 -11.71 25.00 -31.12
N ALA A 101 -11.43 26.16 -30.54
CA ALA A 101 -12.13 27.40 -30.87
C ALA A 101 -11.86 27.82 -32.33
N LEU A 102 -10.61 27.70 -32.80
CA LEU A 102 -10.24 27.89 -34.21
C LEU A 102 -10.79 26.81 -35.16
N ALA A 103 -11.46 25.78 -34.64
CA ALA A 103 -12.11 24.78 -35.48
C ALA A 103 -13.35 25.33 -36.19
N LYS A 104 -13.98 26.39 -35.69
CA LYS A 104 -15.15 27.02 -36.30
C LYS A 104 -14.84 28.49 -36.60
N VAL A 105 -14.77 28.83 -37.88
CA VAL A 105 -14.60 30.21 -38.36
C VAL A 105 -15.93 30.67 -38.94
N GLU A 106 -16.51 31.71 -38.37
CA GLU A 106 -17.69 32.38 -38.94
C GLU A 106 -17.23 33.40 -39.96
N VAL A 107 -17.70 33.26 -41.20
CA VAL A 107 -17.38 34.18 -42.30
C VAL A 107 -18.67 34.88 -42.70
N ASP A 108 -18.68 36.20 -42.60
CA ASP A 108 -19.78 37.01 -43.12
C ASP A 108 -19.78 37.01 -44.65
N LEU A 109 -20.84 36.44 -45.22
CA LEU A 109 -21.04 36.30 -46.67
C LEU A 109 -21.62 37.57 -47.30
N SER A 110 -22.18 38.48 -46.51
CA SER A 110 -22.83 39.70 -47.00
C SER A 110 -21.85 40.78 -47.47
N THR A 111 -20.61 40.72 -46.99
CA THR A 111 -19.54 41.67 -47.34
C THR A 111 -18.76 41.23 -48.60
N ILE A 112 -19.07 40.07 -49.21
CA ILE A 112 -18.34 39.54 -50.37
C ILE A 112 -19.13 39.82 -51.66
N PRO A 113 -18.65 40.73 -52.54
CA PRO A 113 -19.30 40.99 -53.82
C PRO A 113 -19.21 39.75 -54.73
N GLU A 114 -20.27 39.55 -55.51
CA GLU A 114 -20.41 38.51 -56.52
C GLU A 114 -19.27 38.56 -57.57
N GLY A 115 -18.73 37.39 -57.94
CA GLY A 115 -17.61 37.27 -58.88
C GLY A 115 -16.20 37.35 -58.25
N ARG A 116 -16.06 37.59 -56.93
CA ARG A 116 -14.75 37.68 -56.25
C ARG A 116 -14.40 36.41 -55.48
N ASN A 117 -13.12 36.03 -55.54
CA ASN A 117 -12.56 34.92 -54.75
C ASN A 117 -11.93 35.45 -53.44
N VAL A 118 -12.19 34.77 -52.33
CA VAL A 118 -11.59 35.01 -51.02
C VAL A 118 -10.83 33.76 -50.60
N THR A 119 -9.61 33.93 -50.10
CA THR A 119 -8.83 32.83 -49.51
C THR A 119 -8.68 33.07 -48.02
N ILE A 120 -9.10 32.11 -47.20
CA ILE A 120 -8.94 32.15 -45.74
C ILE A 120 -8.12 30.95 -45.28
N LYS A 121 -7.37 31.12 -44.19
CA LYS A 121 -6.64 30.02 -43.55
C LYS A 121 -7.55 29.35 -42.51
N TRP A 122 -7.84 28.06 -42.67
CA TRP A 122 -8.58 27.26 -41.68
C TRP A 122 -7.78 26.03 -41.28
N ARG A 123 -7.51 25.85 -39.97
CA ARG A 123 -6.72 24.74 -39.41
C ARG A 123 -5.38 24.49 -40.12
N GLY A 124 -4.73 25.56 -40.59
CA GLY A 124 -3.45 25.47 -41.30
C GLY A 124 -3.54 25.08 -42.78
N LYS A 125 -4.74 24.86 -43.33
CA LYS A 125 -4.98 24.63 -44.76
C LYS A 125 -5.66 25.86 -45.38
N PRO A 126 -5.29 26.26 -46.60
CA PRO A 126 -5.98 27.33 -47.30
C PRO A 126 -7.36 26.83 -47.78
N VAL A 127 -8.41 27.60 -47.51
CA VAL A 127 -9.78 27.35 -47.97
C VAL A 127 -10.19 28.48 -48.91
N PHE A 128 -10.70 28.11 -50.08
CA PHE A 128 -11.09 29.02 -51.14
C PHE A 128 -12.62 29.17 -51.16
N ILE A 129 -13.12 30.39 -51.05
CA ILE A 129 -14.54 30.74 -51.09
C ILE A 129 -14.76 31.64 -52.30
N ARG A 130 -15.72 31.27 -53.16
CA ARG A 130 -16.08 32.06 -54.36
C ARG A 130 -17.59 32.28 -54.39
N HIS A 131 -18.00 33.54 -54.51
CA HIS A 131 -19.40 33.92 -54.72
C HIS A 131 -19.69 33.83 -56.23
N ARG A 132 -20.26 32.71 -56.67
CA ARG A 132 -20.58 32.44 -58.09
C ARG A 132 -21.72 33.34 -58.57
N THR A 133 -21.65 33.80 -59.82
CA THR A 133 -22.78 34.47 -60.50
C THR A 133 -23.76 33.43 -61.08
N ALA A 134 -24.96 33.86 -61.48
CA ALA A 134 -26.00 32.95 -62.01
C ALA A 134 -25.53 32.21 -63.28
N ASP A 135 -24.86 32.91 -64.21
CA ASP A 135 -24.36 32.34 -65.45
C ASP A 135 -23.32 31.23 -65.21
N GLU A 136 -22.43 31.42 -64.24
CA GLU A 136 -21.41 30.43 -63.87
C GLU A 136 -21.99 29.23 -63.10
N ILE A 137 -23.19 29.35 -62.53
CA ILE A 137 -23.91 28.23 -61.91
C ILE A 137 -24.51 27.34 -63.01
N GLU A 138 -25.06 27.95 -64.06
CA GLU A 138 -25.68 27.23 -65.18
C GLU A 138 -24.63 26.47 -66.00
N GLU A 139 -23.46 27.09 -66.25
CA GLU A 139 -22.31 26.43 -66.90
C GLU A 139 -21.70 25.29 -66.06
N ALA A 140 -21.75 25.37 -64.73
CA ALA A 140 -21.21 24.32 -63.86
C ALA A 140 -22.15 23.11 -63.69
N ASN A 141 -23.44 23.27 -64.00
CA ASN A 141 -24.46 22.23 -63.88
C ASN A 141 -24.74 21.50 -65.22
N SER A 142 -24.24 22.00 -66.34
CA SER A 142 -24.28 21.35 -67.67
C SER A 142 -23.13 20.35 -67.85
#